data_AF-A0A2D6SU85-F1
#
_entry.id   AF-A0A2D6SU85-F1
#
_cell.length_a   1.000
_cell.length_b   1.000
_cell.length_c   1.000
_cell.angle_alpha   90.00
_cell.angle_beta   90.00
_cell.angle_gamma   90.00
#
_symmetry.space_group_name_H-M   'P 1'
#
loop_
_entity.id
_entity.type
_entity.pdbx_description
1 polymer ?
#
loop_
_entity_poly.entity_id
_entity_poly.type
_entity_poly.pdbx_seq_one_letter_code
_entity_poly.pdbx_strand_id
1 'polypeptide(L)'
;MPRPLRLCLGLLFALLPALTVSAADGNRLAYLDENNPYYPHAKFPKLTTPQWVGEEGVEAVVVFAIDDMRDTQKYEDYLRPILIRLKQIDGRAPVSIMTCNVDPRDEQIQKWLTEGLSIDVHTVDHPCPLLYGGDFPKAKSTVDRCIDLLNEIPGNKPVAFRMPCCDSLNTVSPRFYAEIFNGTSKKGNYLQVSSSVFNVFTSDDPEIPRELVLDADGTECFKKYLPKNLKRGNNVHNTFVNTIENYPYPYVINRLCWEFPCVTPSDWSAQHFQGKNNDKTLADWKAALDITVKKQGVFNLVFHPHGWIRNDQVVDFIDYAVKKHGKKVKFLSFKEAVDRLNKNLLEGQPLRTTKGGDRGVRLVDLNDDGYLDVFKHSGGCRVWGQPAHTWKDVGSPALSCKANGSFGVTRTDGAATVTNASGAWSFVKNQWVPDPALAGLAKKLSAQDGTLRLRDINQDGRCEVLHTSGQQESLYAFDQQSSAYVKLPYTLTPERLPLKAVRFVDVNADGRDDVVFSNHERYGVWLFSGIRSGWSTDVLAGKRGAKKAEDELPMLVRPDGTDNGFFVHSSHLFWQNEDTAELPDLVDRRSFRWLLQGGKPE
;
A
#
# COMPACT_ATOMS: atom_id res chain seq x y z
N MET A 1 -47.77 -51.23 -52.57
CA MET A 1 -46.42 -51.25 -51.98
C MET A 1 -46.17 -49.91 -51.29
N PRO A 2 -46.21 -49.81 -49.96
CA PRO A 2 -45.98 -48.57 -49.24
C PRO A 2 -44.49 -48.37 -48.93
N ARG A 3 -44.04 -47.11 -49.02
CA ARG A 3 -42.66 -46.64 -48.81
C ARG A 3 -42.24 -46.78 -47.32
N PRO A 4 -40.97 -47.11 -47.01
CA PRO A 4 -40.51 -47.21 -45.64
C PRO A 4 -40.18 -45.85 -45.02
N LEU A 5 -40.51 -45.75 -43.74
CA LEU A 5 -40.29 -44.66 -42.80
C LEU A 5 -38.78 -44.43 -42.58
N ARG A 6 -38.27 -43.21 -42.78
CA ARG A 6 -36.90 -42.83 -42.42
C ARG A 6 -36.85 -42.40 -40.95
N LEU A 7 -36.17 -43.18 -40.12
CA LEU A 7 -35.78 -42.85 -38.75
C LEU A 7 -34.74 -41.70 -38.79
N CYS A 8 -35.07 -40.53 -38.23
CA CYS A 8 -34.08 -39.47 -38.00
C CYS A 8 -33.45 -39.69 -36.62
N LEU A 9 -32.17 -40.07 -36.60
CA LEU A 9 -31.36 -40.17 -35.40
C LEU A 9 -30.87 -38.76 -35.03
N GLY A 10 -31.42 -38.16 -33.98
CA GLY A 10 -30.95 -36.88 -33.46
C GLY A 10 -29.67 -37.07 -32.64
N LEU A 11 -28.54 -36.55 -33.15
CA LEU A 11 -27.30 -36.41 -32.39
C LEU A 11 -27.43 -35.20 -31.44
N LEU A 12 -27.58 -35.46 -30.14
CA LEU A 12 -27.39 -34.45 -29.10
C LEU A 12 -25.88 -34.20 -28.94
N PHE A 13 -25.39 -33.06 -29.43
CA PHE A 13 -24.08 -32.54 -29.04
C PHE A 13 -24.20 -31.89 -27.67
N ALA A 14 -23.70 -32.56 -26.63
CA ALA A 14 -23.49 -31.95 -25.32
C ALA A 14 -22.32 -30.95 -25.45
N LEU A 15 -22.63 -29.65 -25.52
CA LEU A 15 -21.67 -28.56 -25.32
C LEU A 15 -21.26 -28.55 -23.84
N LEU A 16 -20.18 -29.28 -23.52
CA LEU A 16 -19.44 -29.05 -22.29
C LEU A 16 -18.79 -27.66 -22.38
N PRO A 17 -19.06 -26.73 -21.46
CA PRO A 17 -18.30 -25.50 -21.41
C PRO A 17 -16.86 -25.88 -21.10
N ALA A 18 -15.93 -25.54 -22.01
CA ALA A 18 -14.52 -25.56 -21.70
C ALA A 18 -14.33 -24.60 -20.52
N LEU A 19 -14.09 -25.14 -19.33
CA LEU A 19 -13.55 -24.39 -18.22
C LEU A 19 -12.19 -23.87 -18.69
N THR A 20 -12.16 -22.64 -19.18
CA THR A 20 -10.92 -21.89 -19.30
C THR A 20 -10.43 -21.70 -17.88
N VAL A 21 -9.55 -22.59 -17.42
CA VAL A 21 -8.72 -22.32 -16.25
C VAL A 21 -7.92 -21.08 -16.63
N SER A 22 -8.31 -19.92 -16.09
CA SER A 22 -7.46 -18.74 -16.14
C SER A 22 -6.11 -19.16 -15.57
N ALA A 23 -5.03 -18.86 -16.28
CA ALA A 23 -3.71 -18.96 -15.65
C ALA A 23 -3.74 -18.15 -14.35
N ALA A 24 -3.08 -18.66 -13.31
CA ALA A 24 -2.88 -17.91 -12.09
C ALA A 24 -2.17 -16.60 -12.44
N ASP A 25 -2.48 -15.50 -11.75
CA ASP A 25 -1.72 -14.26 -11.90
C ASP A 25 -0.31 -14.48 -11.33
N GLY A 26 0.66 -14.71 -12.23
CA GLY A 26 2.04 -14.97 -11.86
C GLY A 26 2.69 -13.80 -11.12
N ASN A 27 2.16 -12.59 -11.28
CA ASN A 27 2.68 -11.36 -10.68
C ASN A 27 1.97 -10.94 -9.39
N ARG A 28 1.04 -11.75 -8.87
CA ARG A 28 0.29 -11.45 -7.63
C ARG A 28 1.17 -11.15 -6.39
N LEU A 29 2.46 -11.53 -6.42
CA LEU A 29 3.43 -11.30 -5.33
C LEU A 29 4.48 -10.20 -5.64
N ALA A 30 4.46 -9.59 -6.82
CA ALA A 30 5.48 -8.65 -7.27
C ALA A 30 5.50 -7.33 -6.46
N TYR A 31 4.41 -7.00 -5.77
CA TYR A 31 4.34 -5.83 -4.88
C TYR A 31 5.39 -5.84 -3.75
N LEU A 32 5.93 -7.00 -3.39
CA LEU A 32 6.97 -7.16 -2.36
C LEU A 32 8.35 -6.61 -2.77
N ASP A 33 8.53 -6.34 -4.07
CA ASP A 33 9.76 -5.82 -4.66
C ASP A 33 9.79 -4.28 -4.74
N GLU A 34 8.68 -3.62 -4.42
CA GLU A 34 8.48 -2.19 -4.68
C GLU A 34 8.24 -1.38 -3.41
N ASN A 35 8.65 -0.11 -3.49
CA ASN A 35 8.30 0.94 -2.53
C ASN A 35 7.16 1.76 -3.14
N ASN A 36 5.94 1.21 -3.14
CA ASN A 36 4.76 1.87 -3.69
C ASN A 36 3.70 1.97 -2.59
N PRO A 37 3.24 3.17 -2.18
CA PRO A 37 2.17 3.29 -1.20
C PRO A 37 0.76 3.04 -1.80
N TYR A 38 0.63 2.94 -3.13
CA TYR A 38 -0.65 2.89 -3.85
C TYR A 38 -0.91 1.56 -4.56
N TYR A 39 -0.16 0.49 -4.27
CA TYR A 39 -0.33 -0.81 -4.94
C TYR A 39 -1.66 -1.53 -4.65
N PRO A 40 -2.34 -1.39 -3.49
CA PRO A 40 -3.57 -2.12 -3.24
C PRO A 40 -4.74 -1.64 -4.10
N HIS A 41 -5.61 -2.57 -4.46
CA HIS A 41 -6.83 -2.33 -5.24
C HIS A 41 -7.93 -3.31 -4.81
N ALA A 42 -9.15 -3.15 -5.31
CA ALA A 42 -10.34 -3.93 -4.92
C ALA A 42 -10.17 -5.47 -4.93
N LYS A 43 -9.27 -6.00 -5.78
CA LYS A 43 -9.02 -7.44 -5.95
C LYS A 43 -7.74 -7.92 -5.24
N PHE A 44 -6.99 -7.03 -4.59
CA PHE A 44 -5.80 -7.42 -3.83
C PHE A 44 -6.22 -8.27 -2.60
N PRO A 45 -5.42 -9.27 -2.17
CA PRO A 45 -5.75 -10.12 -1.03
C PRO A 45 -6.04 -9.32 0.25
N LYS A 46 -7.06 -9.72 1.00
CA LYS A 46 -7.62 -8.94 2.11
C LYS A 46 -6.86 -9.21 3.42
N LEU A 47 -6.65 -8.16 4.22
CA LEU A 47 -6.29 -8.26 5.65
C LEU A 47 -7.47 -7.75 6.49
N THR A 48 -8.48 -8.59 6.60
CA THR A 48 -9.74 -8.29 7.31
C THR A 48 -9.52 -8.09 8.81
N THR A 49 -10.38 -7.32 9.46
CA THR A 49 -10.33 -7.07 10.90
C THR A 49 -10.28 -8.35 11.74
N PRO A 50 -11.06 -9.42 11.46
CA PRO A 50 -10.96 -10.70 12.17
C PRO A 50 -9.56 -11.34 12.17
N GLN A 51 -8.75 -11.10 11.14
CA GLN A 51 -7.39 -11.66 11.04
C GLN A 51 -6.44 -11.12 12.13
N TRP A 52 -6.66 -9.91 12.64
CA TRP A 52 -5.68 -9.25 13.51
C TRP A 52 -6.26 -8.64 14.79
N VAL A 53 -7.56 -8.41 14.87
CA VAL A 53 -8.17 -7.75 16.04
C VAL A 53 -8.13 -8.64 17.29
N GLY A 54 -8.21 -9.97 17.12
CA GLY A 54 -8.16 -10.95 18.21
C GLY A 54 -9.36 -10.88 19.17
N GLU A 55 -10.51 -10.45 18.69
CA GLU A 55 -11.75 -10.30 19.47
C GLU A 55 -12.92 -10.85 18.64
N GLU A 56 -13.59 -11.88 19.16
CA GLU A 56 -14.66 -12.58 18.43
C GLU A 56 -15.85 -11.65 18.15
N GLY A 57 -16.36 -11.71 16.92
CA GLY A 57 -17.52 -10.93 16.50
C GLY A 57 -17.23 -9.47 16.14
N VAL A 58 -15.98 -9.01 16.26
CA VAL A 58 -15.55 -7.72 15.72
C VAL A 58 -15.24 -7.88 14.22
N GLU A 59 -15.97 -7.15 13.40
CA GLU A 59 -15.87 -7.18 11.94
C GLU A 59 -15.19 -5.92 11.39
N ALA A 60 -15.25 -4.78 12.08
CA ALA A 60 -14.59 -3.55 11.65
C ALA A 60 -13.96 -2.79 12.82
N VAL A 61 -12.92 -2.03 12.51
CA VAL A 61 -12.28 -1.11 13.46
C VAL A 61 -12.48 0.32 13.01
N VAL A 62 -12.84 1.19 13.96
CA VAL A 62 -12.87 2.64 13.78
C VAL A 62 -11.70 3.25 14.55
N VAL A 63 -10.89 4.05 13.86
CA VAL A 63 -9.85 4.89 14.48
C VAL A 63 -10.22 6.35 14.27
N PHE A 64 -10.36 7.08 15.37
CA PHE A 64 -10.45 8.54 15.35
C PHE A 64 -9.04 9.11 15.46
N ALA A 65 -8.56 9.79 14.41
CA ALA A 65 -7.29 10.50 14.38
C ALA A 65 -7.53 12.00 14.23
N ILE A 66 -7.20 12.77 15.28
CA ILE A 66 -7.32 14.23 15.27
C ILE A 66 -5.96 14.88 15.04
N ASP A 67 -5.88 15.73 14.03
CA ASP A 67 -4.60 16.26 13.54
C ASP A 67 -4.24 17.63 14.12
N ASP A 68 -3.01 18.11 13.85
CA ASP A 68 -2.48 19.45 14.15
C ASP A 68 -2.18 19.82 15.61
N MET A 69 -2.14 18.86 16.55
CA MET A 69 -2.10 19.23 17.96
C MET A 69 -0.85 20.04 18.35
N ARG A 70 -1.09 21.24 18.89
CA ARG A 70 -0.10 22.19 19.43
C ARG A 70 -0.48 22.81 20.78
N ASP A 71 -1.75 22.67 21.16
CA ASP A 71 -2.37 23.28 22.33
C ASP A 71 -3.30 22.23 22.93
N THR A 72 -2.96 21.71 24.11
CA THR A 72 -3.70 20.61 24.72
C THR A 72 -5.10 21.04 25.14
N GLN A 73 -5.30 22.28 25.60
CA GLN A 73 -6.59 22.76 26.09
C GLN A 73 -7.62 22.86 24.96
N LYS A 74 -7.23 23.43 23.81
CA LYS A 74 -8.13 23.52 22.65
C LYS A 74 -8.63 22.13 22.21
N TYR A 75 -7.76 21.14 22.22
CA TYR A 75 -8.08 19.77 21.82
C TYR A 75 -8.95 19.09 22.86
N GLU A 76 -8.64 19.31 24.13
CA GLU A 76 -9.43 18.83 25.27
C GLU A 76 -10.87 19.32 25.19
N ASP A 77 -11.08 20.63 25.00
CA ASP A 77 -12.42 21.23 24.91
C ASP A 77 -13.25 20.63 23.77
N TYR A 78 -12.61 20.43 22.62
CA TYR A 78 -13.26 19.84 21.45
C TYR A 78 -13.57 18.35 21.67
N LEU A 79 -12.61 17.58 22.16
CA LEU A 79 -12.68 16.13 22.29
C LEU A 79 -13.55 15.67 23.47
N ARG A 80 -13.67 16.44 24.55
CA ARG A 80 -14.28 15.96 25.81
C ARG A 80 -15.64 15.26 25.63
N PRO A 81 -16.59 15.77 24.83
CA PRO A 81 -17.85 15.05 24.56
C PRO A 81 -17.65 13.70 23.86
N ILE A 82 -16.71 13.62 22.91
CA ILE A 82 -16.35 12.40 22.18
C ILE A 82 -15.73 11.37 23.14
N LEU A 83 -14.78 11.81 23.99
CA LEU A 83 -14.11 10.93 24.96
C LEU A 83 -15.09 10.36 25.99
N ILE A 84 -16.01 11.19 26.50
CA ILE A 84 -17.08 10.76 27.40
C ILE A 84 -17.93 9.68 26.74
N ARG A 85 -18.33 9.89 25.48
CA ARG A 85 -19.18 8.93 24.77
C ARG A 85 -18.48 7.60 24.55
N LEU A 86 -17.21 7.61 24.15
CA LEU A 86 -16.41 6.39 23.96
C LEU A 86 -16.26 5.60 25.27
N LYS A 87 -16.01 6.28 26.39
CA LYS A 87 -15.91 5.64 27.71
C LYS A 87 -17.20 4.96 28.15
N GLN A 88 -18.35 5.51 27.78
CA GLN A 88 -19.64 4.87 28.07
C GLN A 88 -19.83 3.53 27.32
N ILE A 89 -19.08 3.29 26.24
CA ILE A 89 -19.17 2.06 25.43
C ILE A 89 -18.26 0.97 25.99
N ASP A 90 -16.99 1.29 26.23
CA ASP A 90 -15.93 0.30 26.51
C ASP A 90 -14.97 0.74 27.63
N GLY A 91 -15.38 1.68 28.49
CA GLY A 91 -14.60 2.17 29.64
C GLY A 91 -13.34 2.98 29.29
N ARG A 92 -12.95 3.02 28.01
CA ARG A 92 -11.76 3.70 27.46
C ARG A 92 -12.17 4.78 26.46
N ALA A 93 -11.27 5.71 26.16
CA ALA A 93 -11.44 6.73 25.13
C ALA A 93 -10.36 6.60 24.02
N PRO A 94 -10.44 5.57 23.16
CA PRO A 94 -9.42 5.32 22.15
C PRO A 94 -9.49 6.34 21.01
N VAL A 95 -8.73 7.43 21.15
CA VAL A 95 -8.50 8.45 20.13
C VAL A 95 -6.99 8.62 19.94
N SER A 96 -6.55 8.76 18.70
CA SER A 96 -5.15 9.07 18.37
C SER A 96 -5.02 10.56 18.08
N ILE A 97 -4.15 11.25 18.80
CA ILE A 97 -3.88 12.69 18.59
C ILE A 97 -2.59 12.81 17.79
N MET A 98 -2.69 13.22 16.52
CA MET A 98 -1.52 13.48 15.68
C MET A 98 -0.96 14.86 16.04
N THR A 99 0.19 14.83 16.69
CA THR A 99 0.79 15.97 17.39
C THR A 99 1.93 16.57 16.61
N CYS A 100 1.93 17.90 16.52
CA CYS A 100 3.06 18.64 15.98
C CYS A 100 4.11 18.92 17.06
N ASN A 101 3.73 19.67 18.10
CA ASN A 101 4.65 20.13 19.14
C ASN A 101 3.89 20.31 20.46
N VAL A 102 4.49 19.92 21.59
CA VAL A 102 3.89 20.04 22.92
C VAL A 102 4.96 20.02 23.99
N ASP A 103 4.68 20.54 25.19
CA ASP A 103 5.51 20.29 26.36
C ASP A 103 5.36 18.81 26.77
N PRO A 104 6.44 18.00 26.79
CA PRO A 104 6.37 16.60 27.20
C PRO A 104 5.87 16.38 28.64
N ARG A 105 5.85 17.44 29.46
CA ARG A 105 5.40 17.43 30.85
C ARG A 105 4.00 18.00 31.06
N ASP A 106 3.28 18.33 29.99
CA ASP A 106 1.89 18.79 30.08
C ASP A 106 1.02 17.75 30.81
N GLU A 107 0.41 18.15 31.92
CA GLU A 107 -0.41 17.27 32.75
C GLU A 107 -1.64 16.72 32.01
N GLN A 108 -2.16 17.46 31.02
CA GLN A 108 -3.29 17.02 30.22
C GLN A 108 -2.96 15.77 29.40
N ILE A 109 -1.71 15.64 28.94
CA ILE A 109 -1.26 14.45 28.21
C ILE A 109 -1.31 13.21 29.11
N GLN A 110 -0.88 13.34 30.37
CA GLN A 110 -0.90 12.21 31.31
C GLN A 110 -2.34 11.75 31.61
N LYS A 111 -3.28 12.71 31.72
CA LYS A 111 -4.71 12.39 31.83
C LYS A 111 -5.17 11.60 30.61
N TRP A 112 -4.91 12.10 29.39
CA TRP A 112 -5.30 11.42 28.16
C TRP A 112 -4.71 10.01 28.01
N LEU A 113 -3.43 9.81 28.33
CA LEU A 113 -2.81 8.48 28.30
C LEU A 113 -3.51 7.51 29.27
N THR A 114 -3.89 7.99 30.46
CA THR A 114 -4.66 7.20 31.44
C THR A 114 -6.07 6.87 30.94
N GLU A 115 -6.68 7.77 30.17
CA GLU A 115 -8.01 7.58 29.56
C GLU A 115 -8.00 6.63 28.35
N GLY A 116 -6.82 6.32 27.79
CA GLY A 116 -6.63 5.38 26.67
C GLY A 116 -6.35 6.03 25.31
N LEU A 117 -6.06 7.33 25.26
CA LEU A 117 -5.66 8.01 24.03
C LEU A 117 -4.19 7.68 23.68
N SER A 118 -3.82 7.83 22.41
CA SER A 118 -2.42 7.81 21.96
C SER A 118 -1.98 9.17 21.44
N ILE A 119 -0.70 9.51 21.65
CA ILE A 119 -0.09 10.75 21.17
C ILE A 119 0.95 10.38 20.10
N ASP A 120 0.61 10.68 18.85
CA ASP A 120 1.30 10.20 17.65
C ASP A 120 1.86 11.38 16.81
N VAL A 121 2.63 11.09 15.77
CA VAL A 121 3.52 12.08 15.12
C VAL A 121 2.84 12.80 13.95
N HIS A 122 2.96 14.13 13.92
CA HIS A 122 2.51 14.99 12.81
C HIS A 122 3.56 16.04 12.36
N THR A 123 4.83 15.83 12.70
CA THR A 123 6.00 16.73 12.47
C THR A 123 5.99 18.03 13.29
N VAL A 124 7.16 18.50 13.73
CA VAL A 124 7.23 19.69 14.61
C VAL A 124 6.75 20.95 13.91
N ASP A 125 7.21 21.16 12.68
CA ASP A 125 7.02 22.42 11.97
C ASP A 125 5.73 22.41 11.12
N HIS A 126 5.07 21.26 10.96
CA HIS A 126 3.93 21.06 10.07
C HIS A 126 4.13 21.69 8.66
N PRO A 127 5.23 21.36 7.96
CA PRO A 127 5.44 21.83 6.60
C PRO A 127 4.44 21.17 5.66
N CYS A 128 3.94 21.94 4.70
CA CYS A 128 2.97 21.50 3.73
C CYS A 128 3.47 21.96 2.35
N PRO A 129 3.91 21.09 1.43
CA PRO A 129 4.26 19.69 1.66
C PRO A 129 5.45 19.52 2.61
N LEU A 130 5.64 18.30 3.13
CA LEU A 130 6.83 17.93 3.92
C LEU A 130 8.12 18.00 3.11
N LEU A 131 8.11 17.40 1.91
CA LEU A 131 9.22 17.46 0.98
C LEU A 131 9.09 18.76 0.17
N TYR A 132 9.95 19.74 0.46
CA TYR A 132 9.90 21.07 -0.13
C TYR A 132 11.30 21.72 -0.23
N GLY A 133 11.49 22.56 -1.24
CA GLY A 133 12.60 23.52 -1.33
C GLY A 133 13.97 22.88 -1.58
N GLY A 134 14.03 21.67 -2.13
CA GLY A 134 15.29 20.95 -2.35
C GLY A 134 16.01 20.54 -1.06
N ASP A 135 15.35 20.66 0.11
CA ASP A 135 15.97 20.49 1.43
C ASP A 135 15.47 19.22 2.13
N PHE A 136 15.91 18.07 1.63
CA PHE A 136 15.63 16.77 2.24
C PHE A 136 16.10 16.66 3.70
N PRO A 137 17.30 17.15 4.10
CA PRO A 137 17.73 17.14 5.50
C PRO A 137 16.76 17.88 6.43
N LYS A 138 16.18 19.01 6.02
CA LYS A 138 15.16 19.72 6.80
C LYS A 138 13.86 18.93 6.93
N ALA A 139 13.41 18.30 5.84
CA ALA A 139 12.23 17.42 5.88
C ALA A 139 12.43 16.25 6.86
N LYS A 140 13.60 15.60 6.82
CA LYS A 140 13.94 14.55 7.80
C LYS A 140 13.99 15.12 9.22
N SER A 141 14.60 16.28 9.41
CA SER A 141 14.77 16.89 10.73
C SER A 141 13.45 17.16 11.45
N THR A 142 12.43 17.68 10.76
CA THR A 142 11.13 17.97 11.40
C THR A 142 10.37 16.71 11.82
N VAL A 143 10.54 15.60 11.09
CA VAL A 143 9.99 14.29 11.44
C VAL A 143 10.73 13.72 12.65
N ASP A 144 12.06 13.63 12.57
CA ASP A 144 12.91 13.08 13.63
C ASP A 144 12.73 13.83 14.95
N ARG A 145 12.72 15.17 14.91
CA ARG A 145 12.49 15.99 16.12
C ARG A 145 11.13 15.70 16.76
N CYS A 146 10.09 15.48 15.96
CA CYS A 146 8.76 15.19 16.47
C CYS A 146 8.71 13.80 17.10
N ILE A 147 9.29 12.79 16.43
CA ILE A 147 9.44 11.44 16.99
C ILE A 147 10.17 11.51 18.34
N ASP A 148 11.30 12.21 18.40
CA ASP A 148 12.11 12.30 19.61
C ASP A 148 11.39 13.08 20.73
N LEU A 149 10.72 14.19 20.40
CA LEU A 149 9.91 14.95 21.35
C LEU A 149 8.80 14.10 21.97
N LEU A 150 8.05 13.36 21.16
CA LEU A 150 6.91 12.58 21.67
C LEU A 150 7.33 11.34 22.45
N ASN A 151 8.57 10.86 22.26
CA ASN A 151 9.18 9.84 23.12
C ASN A 151 9.69 10.42 24.46
N GLU A 152 9.78 11.74 24.63
CA GLU A 152 10.11 12.36 25.92
C GLU A 152 8.91 12.43 26.88
N ILE A 153 7.68 12.26 26.38
CA ILE A 153 6.46 12.21 27.20
C ILE A 153 6.48 10.93 28.04
N PRO A 154 6.41 11.02 29.39
CA PRO A 154 6.39 9.85 30.25
C PRO A 154 5.24 8.89 29.91
N GLY A 155 5.56 7.61 29.69
CA GLY A 155 4.57 6.58 29.37
C GLY A 155 4.03 6.60 27.94
N ASN A 156 4.38 7.61 27.13
CA ASN A 156 4.01 7.62 25.72
C ASN A 156 4.95 6.72 24.90
N LYS A 157 4.40 6.14 23.83
CA LYS A 157 5.17 5.44 22.80
C LYS A 157 4.48 5.73 21.47
N PRO A 158 4.88 6.80 20.75
CA PRO A 158 4.27 7.11 19.47
C PRO A 158 4.51 5.94 18.52
N VAL A 159 3.46 5.52 17.80
CA VAL A 159 3.54 4.43 16.84
C VAL A 159 3.15 4.86 15.43
N ALA A 160 2.36 5.92 15.30
CA ALA A 160 1.78 6.36 14.05
C ALA A 160 2.34 7.70 13.55
N PHE A 161 2.29 7.86 12.24
CA PHE A 161 2.59 9.09 11.52
C PHE A 161 1.41 9.49 10.64
N ARG A 162 1.11 10.80 10.60
CA ARG A 162 0.24 11.42 9.60
C ARG A 162 1.08 12.39 8.80
N MET A 163 1.09 12.23 7.48
CA MET A 163 1.73 13.20 6.59
C MET A 163 0.95 14.53 6.62
N PRO A 164 1.58 15.68 6.94
CA PRO A 164 0.94 16.99 6.83
C PRO A 164 0.26 17.20 5.48
N CYS A 165 -0.97 17.74 5.53
CA CYS A 165 -1.80 18.05 4.36
C CYS A 165 -2.11 16.85 3.44
N CYS A 166 -1.99 15.60 3.89
CA CYS A 166 -2.23 14.43 3.04
C CYS A 166 -3.67 14.30 2.54
N ASP A 167 -4.61 15.02 3.17
CA ASP A 167 -6.03 15.03 2.87
C ASP A 167 -6.47 16.18 1.95
N SER A 168 -5.53 17.05 1.58
CA SER A 168 -5.77 18.25 0.77
C SER A 168 -4.84 18.39 -0.43
N LEU A 169 -3.65 17.79 -0.38
CA LEU A 169 -2.58 17.93 -1.35
C LEU A 169 -1.84 16.61 -1.58
N ASN A 170 -1.16 16.45 -2.71
CA ASN A 170 -0.36 15.25 -3.00
C ASN A 170 0.99 15.30 -2.27
N THR A 171 0.99 15.02 -0.96
CA THR A 171 2.16 15.06 -0.09
C THR A 171 2.74 13.69 0.25
N VAL A 172 2.02 12.60 -0.01
CA VAL A 172 2.46 11.25 0.30
C VAL A 172 3.42 10.74 -0.77
N SER A 173 4.61 10.33 -0.35
CA SER A 173 5.71 9.99 -1.26
C SER A 173 6.40 8.69 -0.90
N PRO A 174 6.68 7.82 -1.90
CA PRO A 174 7.62 6.71 -1.76
C PRO A 174 8.96 7.12 -1.12
N ARG A 175 9.51 8.29 -1.47
CA ARG A 175 10.79 8.79 -0.93
C ARG A 175 10.71 9.01 0.57
N PHE A 176 9.58 9.52 1.08
CA PHE A 176 9.37 9.64 2.52
C PHE A 176 9.43 8.27 3.21
N TYR A 177 8.77 7.24 2.66
CA TYR A 177 8.78 5.92 3.27
C TYR A 177 10.15 5.28 3.26
N ALA A 178 10.84 5.27 2.12
CA ALA A 178 12.16 4.68 1.99
C ALA A 178 13.22 5.39 2.82
N GLU A 179 13.24 6.72 2.79
CA GLU A 179 14.41 7.50 3.24
C GLU A 179 14.20 8.22 4.58
N ILE A 180 12.96 8.30 5.09
CA ILE A 180 12.64 8.93 6.39
C ILE A 180 11.93 7.95 7.32
N PHE A 181 10.70 7.52 6.99
CA PHE A 181 9.85 6.72 7.88
C PHE A 181 10.46 5.37 8.24
N ASN A 182 11.12 4.72 7.28
CA ASN A 182 11.72 3.40 7.50
C ASN A 182 13.01 3.46 8.34
N GLY A 183 13.62 4.64 8.49
CA GLY A 183 14.79 4.85 9.34
C GLY A 183 14.45 4.96 10.83
N THR A 184 15.48 5.24 11.62
CA THR A 184 15.35 5.65 13.02
C THR A 184 15.78 7.11 13.17
N SER A 185 15.28 7.78 14.21
CA SER A 185 15.85 9.05 14.66
C SER A 185 17.28 8.87 15.19
N LYS A 186 17.98 9.97 15.47
CA LYS A 186 19.31 9.93 16.11
C LYS A 186 19.30 9.29 17.49
N LYS A 187 18.16 9.36 18.20
CA LYS A 187 17.97 8.69 19.51
C LYS A 187 17.58 7.22 19.37
N GLY A 188 17.46 6.69 18.15
CA GLY A 188 17.09 5.30 17.88
C GLY A 188 15.58 5.02 17.91
N ASN A 189 14.75 6.06 17.95
CA ASN A 189 13.29 5.92 17.93
C ASN A 189 12.79 5.66 16.50
N TYR A 190 11.70 4.93 16.35
CA TYR A 190 11.06 4.61 15.06
C TYR A 190 9.54 4.46 15.23
N LEU A 191 8.82 4.48 14.11
CA LEU A 191 7.37 4.31 14.04
C LEU A 191 7.00 2.99 13.35
N GLN A 192 5.74 2.59 13.45
CA GLN A 192 5.21 1.36 12.86
C GLN A 192 4.07 1.60 11.88
N VAL A 193 3.28 2.66 12.09
CA VAL A 193 2.10 2.98 11.28
C VAL A 193 2.28 4.30 10.55
N SER A 194 1.87 4.33 9.30
CA SER A 194 1.41 5.52 8.61
C SER A 194 -0.09 5.40 8.41
N SER A 195 -0.77 6.53 8.44
CA SER A 195 -2.12 6.65 7.93
C SER A 195 -2.11 7.97 7.21
N SER A 196 -1.95 7.93 5.89
CA SER A 196 -1.75 9.11 5.05
C SER A 196 -2.33 8.93 3.64
N VAL A 197 -2.54 7.69 3.20
CA VAL A 197 -3.20 7.35 1.93
C VAL A 197 -4.71 7.27 2.15
N PHE A 198 -5.51 7.77 1.21
CA PHE A 198 -6.97 7.79 1.30
C PHE A 198 -7.60 6.63 0.52
N ASN A 199 -8.42 5.81 1.18
CA ASN A 199 -9.30 4.87 0.52
C ASN A 199 -10.58 5.59 0.06
N VAL A 200 -10.92 5.40 -1.22
CA VAL A 200 -12.15 5.88 -1.84
C VAL A 200 -13.02 4.67 -2.18
N PHE A 201 -14.23 4.61 -1.65
CA PHE A 201 -15.20 3.63 -2.10
C PHE A 201 -15.83 4.06 -3.42
N THR A 202 -16.01 3.13 -4.35
CA THR A 202 -16.52 3.39 -5.70
C THR A 202 -17.50 2.31 -6.12
N SER A 203 -18.30 2.58 -7.15
CA SER A 203 -19.20 1.59 -7.73
C SER A 203 -18.52 0.49 -8.55
N ASP A 204 -17.18 0.54 -8.69
CA ASP A 204 -16.38 -0.47 -9.38
C ASP A 204 -16.20 -1.75 -8.55
N ASP A 205 -16.40 -1.70 -7.23
CA ASP A 205 -16.39 -2.90 -6.37
C ASP A 205 -17.80 -3.52 -6.32
N PRO A 206 -18.03 -4.67 -6.98
CA PRO A 206 -19.33 -5.31 -7.00
C PRO A 206 -19.74 -5.89 -5.63
N GLU A 207 -18.82 -5.98 -4.67
CA GLU A 207 -19.16 -6.37 -3.30
C GLU A 207 -19.96 -5.27 -2.60
N ILE A 208 -19.92 -4.01 -3.06
CA ILE A 208 -20.55 -2.88 -2.37
C ILE A 208 -21.95 -2.62 -2.94
N PRO A 209 -23.01 -2.54 -2.09
CA PRO A 209 -24.33 -2.13 -2.54
C PRO A 209 -24.29 -0.74 -3.17
N ARG A 210 -24.84 -0.61 -4.38
CA ARG A 210 -24.74 0.62 -5.19
C ARG A 210 -25.31 1.83 -4.48
N GLU A 211 -26.36 1.65 -3.68
CA GLU A 211 -27.00 2.70 -2.88
C GLU A 211 -26.10 3.30 -1.80
N LEU A 212 -24.97 2.65 -1.46
CA LEU A 212 -23.99 3.19 -0.51
C LEU A 212 -22.86 3.96 -1.19
N VAL A 213 -22.65 3.77 -2.49
CA VAL A 213 -21.55 4.38 -3.26
C VAL A 213 -22.01 5.33 -4.36
N LEU A 214 -23.32 5.40 -4.64
CA LEU A 214 -23.91 6.34 -5.59
C LEU A 214 -24.88 7.29 -4.88
N ASP A 215 -24.80 8.57 -5.21
CA ASP A 215 -25.82 9.56 -4.86
C ASP A 215 -27.10 9.32 -5.69
N ALA A 216 -28.20 10.00 -5.34
CA ALA A 216 -29.51 9.82 -5.97
C ALA A 216 -29.55 10.13 -7.47
N ASP A 217 -28.59 10.93 -7.97
CA ASP A 217 -28.42 11.26 -9.39
C ASP A 217 -27.55 10.24 -10.15
N GLY A 218 -27.07 9.19 -9.47
CA GLY A 218 -26.22 8.15 -10.03
C GLY A 218 -24.73 8.50 -10.07
N THR A 219 -24.31 9.62 -9.47
CA THR A 219 -22.89 9.99 -9.38
C THR A 219 -22.20 9.33 -8.19
N GLU A 220 -20.88 9.16 -8.26
CA GLU A 220 -20.05 8.57 -7.20
C GLU A 220 -20.08 9.40 -5.91
N CYS A 221 -20.58 8.79 -4.83
CA CYS A 221 -20.78 9.42 -3.53
C CYS A 221 -19.47 9.97 -2.94
N PHE A 222 -18.36 9.23 -3.08
CA PHE A 222 -17.11 9.58 -2.43
C PHE A 222 -16.11 10.33 -3.33
N LYS A 223 -16.10 10.06 -4.64
CA LYS A 223 -15.15 10.71 -5.59
C LYS A 223 -15.33 12.22 -5.66
N LYS A 224 -16.52 12.75 -5.38
CA LYS A 224 -16.80 14.21 -5.40
C LYS A 224 -15.99 14.99 -4.36
N TYR A 225 -15.56 14.33 -3.27
CA TYR A 225 -14.77 14.93 -2.20
C TYR A 225 -13.28 15.00 -2.49
N LEU A 226 -12.80 14.38 -3.58
CA LEU A 226 -11.39 14.47 -3.94
C LEU A 226 -11.01 15.95 -4.17
N PRO A 227 -9.95 16.44 -3.50
CA PRO A 227 -9.54 17.84 -3.59
C PRO A 227 -9.35 18.32 -5.03
N LYS A 228 -9.99 19.44 -5.36
CA LYS A 228 -9.89 20.13 -6.65
C LYS A 228 -10.08 21.62 -6.48
N ASN A 229 -9.58 22.42 -7.43
CA ASN A 229 -9.63 23.88 -7.40
C ASN A 229 -9.02 24.52 -6.13
N LEU A 230 -8.05 23.85 -5.49
CA LEU A 230 -7.39 24.37 -4.30
C LEU A 230 -6.30 25.35 -4.72
N LYS A 231 -6.50 26.65 -4.44
CA LYS A 231 -5.50 27.69 -4.73
C LYS A 231 -4.47 27.76 -3.62
N ARG A 232 -3.19 27.68 -3.98
CA ARG A 232 -2.08 27.80 -3.04
C ARG A 232 -0.88 28.48 -3.70
N GLY A 233 -0.48 29.63 -3.16
CA GLY A 233 0.47 30.50 -3.85
C GLY A 233 -0.03 30.85 -5.24
N ASN A 234 0.83 30.66 -6.24
CA ASN A 234 0.49 30.89 -7.66
C ASN A 234 -0.10 29.66 -8.36
N ASN A 235 -0.24 28.53 -7.67
CA ASN A 235 -0.70 27.27 -8.24
C ASN A 235 -2.17 27.00 -7.91
N VAL A 236 -2.84 26.30 -8.82
CA VAL A 236 -4.15 25.70 -8.59
C VAL A 236 -3.97 24.19 -8.63
N HIS A 237 -4.23 23.54 -7.50
CA HIS A 237 -4.21 22.09 -7.39
C HIS A 237 -5.59 21.53 -7.76
N ASN A 238 -5.62 20.71 -8.80
CA ASN A 238 -6.82 20.20 -9.46
C ASN A 238 -6.87 18.67 -9.54
N THR A 239 -5.76 17.99 -9.27
CA THR A 239 -5.70 16.52 -9.29
C THR A 239 -5.16 16.02 -7.97
N PHE A 240 -5.90 15.11 -7.34
CA PHE A 240 -5.51 14.46 -6.10
C PHE A 240 -5.30 12.96 -6.34
N VAL A 241 -4.13 12.45 -5.95
CA VAL A 241 -3.66 11.08 -6.23
C VAL A 241 -3.12 10.36 -4.99
N ASN A 242 -3.23 10.94 -3.78
CA ASN A 242 -2.92 10.21 -2.54
C ASN A 242 -4.03 9.19 -2.21
N THR A 243 -4.44 8.38 -3.18
CA THR A 243 -5.64 7.54 -3.09
C THR A 243 -5.36 6.10 -3.47
N ILE A 244 -6.14 5.21 -2.86
CA ILE A 244 -6.42 3.85 -3.34
C ILE A 244 -7.94 3.69 -3.41
N GLU A 245 -8.42 2.70 -4.14
CA GLU A 245 -9.86 2.47 -4.33
C GLU A 245 -10.29 1.10 -3.78
N ASN A 246 -11.41 1.10 -3.03
CA ASN A 246 -12.12 -0.09 -2.54
C ASN A 246 -11.28 -1.09 -1.70
N TYR A 247 -10.21 -0.62 -1.06
CA TYR A 247 -9.33 -1.43 -0.24
C TYR A 247 -9.22 -0.86 1.18
N PRO A 248 -10.25 -1.04 2.04
CA PRO A 248 -10.29 -0.50 3.39
C PRO A 248 -9.56 -1.40 4.40
N TYR A 249 -8.38 -1.92 4.05
CA TYR A 249 -7.63 -2.86 4.90
C TYR A 249 -6.24 -2.31 5.22
N PRO A 250 -5.65 -2.63 6.38
CA PRO A 250 -4.23 -2.36 6.60
C PRO A 250 -3.37 -3.11 5.58
N TYR A 251 -2.28 -2.49 5.14
CA TYR A 251 -1.31 -3.10 4.23
C TYR A 251 0.11 -2.65 4.55
N VAL A 252 1.12 -3.25 3.90
CA VAL A 252 2.53 -3.00 4.25
C VAL A 252 3.23 -2.23 3.13
N ILE A 253 3.70 -1.02 3.44
CA ILE A 253 4.55 -0.23 2.56
C ILE A 253 6.01 -0.54 2.88
N ASN A 254 6.77 -0.90 1.84
CA ASN A 254 8.22 -1.05 1.89
C ASN A 254 8.70 -1.86 3.10
N ARG A 255 7.99 -2.98 3.37
CA ARG A 255 8.28 -4.03 4.38
C ARG A 255 8.18 -3.61 5.85
N LEU A 256 8.20 -2.33 6.17
CA LEU A 256 8.40 -1.83 7.54
C LEU A 256 7.28 -0.93 8.07
N CYS A 257 6.40 -0.47 7.18
CA CYS A 257 5.34 0.46 7.50
C CYS A 257 3.98 -0.21 7.32
N TRP A 258 3.20 -0.31 8.38
CA TRP A 258 1.77 -0.54 8.25
C TRP A 258 1.10 0.74 7.75
N GLU A 259 0.40 0.68 6.63
CA GLU A 259 -0.51 1.76 6.20
C GLU A 259 -1.93 1.42 6.64
N PHE A 260 -2.54 2.34 7.38
CA PHE A 260 -3.94 2.34 7.74
C PHE A 260 -4.66 3.38 6.88
N PRO A 261 -5.29 2.99 5.76
CA PRO A 261 -5.82 3.96 4.81
C PRO A 261 -6.94 4.80 5.43
N CYS A 262 -6.88 6.10 5.21
CA CYS A 262 -7.88 7.08 5.65
C CYS A 262 -9.19 6.85 4.92
N VAL A 263 -10.32 7.11 5.55
CA VAL A 263 -11.60 7.14 4.84
C VAL A 263 -11.72 8.45 4.05
N THR A 264 -12.28 8.38 2.84
CA THR A 264 -12.74 9.56 2.11
C THR A 264 -14.24 9.76 2.36
N PRO A 265 -14.69 10.98 2.74
CA PRO A 265 -13.89 12.18 2.98
C PRO A 265 -13.28 12.27 4.39
N SER A 266 -12.18 13.02 4.53
CA SER A 266 -11.82 13.71 5.79
C SER A 266 -12.76 14.88 6.07
N ASP A 267 -12.73 15.46 7.28
CA ASP A 267 -13.50 16.68 7.53
C ASP A 267 -13.05 17.89 6.67
N TRP A 268 -11.75 17.98 6.35
CA TRP A 268 -11.19 19.02 5.48
C TRP A 268 -11.71 18.89 4.04
N SER A 269 -11.65 17.68 3.47
CA SER A 269 -12.09 17.44 2.08
C SER A 269 -13.61 17.58 1.96
N ALA A 270 -14.34 17.16 3.00
CA ALA A 270 -15.77 17.40 3.09
C ALA A 270 -16.10 18.90 3.14
N GLN A 271 -15.50 19.67 4.04
CA GLN A 271 -15.81 21.10 4.12
C GLN A 271 -15.37 21.88 2.88
N HIS A 272 -14.30 21.45 2.22
CA HIS A 272 -13.81 22.08 1.00
C HIS A 272 -14.83 21.93 -0.14
N PHE A 273 -15.47 20.76 -0.23
CA PHE A 273 -16.49 20.49 -1.23
C PHE A 273 -17.85 21.12 -0.91
N GLN A 274 -18.35 20.95 0.32
CA GLN A 274 -19.76 21.25 0.65
C GLN A 274 -19.97 22.13 1.90
N GLY A 275 -18.91 22.76 2.39
CA GLY A 275 -18.97 23.68 3.52
C GLY A 275 -18.95 22.98 4.89
N LYS A 276 -18.75 23.80 5.92
CA LYS A 276 -18.55 23.35 7.30
C LYS A 276 -19.81 22.75 7.91
N ASN A 277 -19.63 21.74 8.76
CA ASN A 277 -20.66 21.13 9.60
C ASN A 277 -21.87 20.61 8.83
N ASN A 278 -21.69 20.25 7.56
CA ASN A 278 -22.75 19.81 6.67
C ASN A 278 -23.25 18.41 7.06
N ASP A 279 -24.55 18.24 7.24
CA ASP A 279 -25.15 16.96 7.64
C ASP A 279 -24.95 15.84 6.58
N LYS A 280 -24.75 16.20 5.31
CA LYS A 280 -24.40 15.23 4.25
C LYS A 280 -23.04 14.59 4.51
N THR A 281 -22.09 15.31 5.11
CA THR A 281 -20.78 14.73 5.49
C THR A 281 -21.00 13.57 6.47
N LEU A 282 -21.84 13.78 7.48
CA LEU A 282 -22.15 12.77 8.48
C LEU A 282 -22.92 11.59 7.87
N ALA A 283 -23.86 11.84 6.96
CA ALA A 283 -24.57 10.78 6.24
C ALA A 283 -23.59 9.93 5.40
N ASP A 284 -22.64 10.55 4.72
CA ASP A 284 -21.65 9.85 3.88
C ASP A 284 -20.63 9.09 4.72
N TRP A 285 -20.25 9.59 5.90
CA TRP A 285 -19.48 8.80 6.87
C TRP A 285 -20.24 7.58 7.37
N LYS A 286 -21.54 7.72 7.67
CA LYS A 286 -22.40 6.58 8.08
C LYS A 286 -22.48 5.52 6.98
N ALA A 287 -22.59 5.92 5.71
CA ALA A 287 -22.53 5.02 4.56
C ALA A 287 -21.16 4.34 4.43
N ALA A 288 -20.06 5.10 4.52
CA ALA A 288 -18.70 4.55 4.48
C ALA A 288 -18.43 3.55 5.62
N LEU A 289 -18.99 3.78 6.82
CA LEU A 289 -18.93 2.81 7.92
C LEU A 289 -19.68 1.52 7.59
N ASP A 290 -20.89 1.61 7.01
CA ASP A 290 -21.65 0.43 6.59
C ASP A 290 -20.87 -0.42 5.58
N ILE A 291 -20.24 0.23 4.62
CA ILE A 291 -19.34 -0.41 3.65
C ILE A 291 -18.16 -1.06 4.38
N THR A 292 -17.53 -0.33 5.31
CA THR A 292 -16.37 -0.84 6.07
C THR A 292 -16.73 -2.08 6.89
N VAL A 293 -17.88 -2.12 7.55
CA VAL A 293 -18.39 -3.31 8.26
C VAL A 293 -18.62 -4.45 7.29
N LYS A 294 -19.27 -4.20 6.14
CA LYS A 294 -19.49 -5.22 5.12
C LYS A 294 -18.19 -5.80 4.57
N LYS A 295 -17.18 -4.95 4.34
CA LYS A 295 -15.84 -5.34 3.87
C LYS A 295 -14.99 -5.96 4.97
N GLN A 296 -15.40 -5.87 6.24
CA GLN A 296 -14.62 -6.24 7.41
C GLN A 296 -13.29 -5.47 7.53
N GLY A 297 -13.32 -4.17 7.29
CA GLY A 297 -12.12 -3.32 7.16
C GLY A 297 -11.87 -2.37 8.34
N VAL A 298 -11.10 -1.32 8.05
CA VAL A 298 -10.77 -0.20 8.95
C VAL A 298 -11.40 1.11 8.44
N PHE A 299 -11.96 1.89 9.36
CA PHE A 299 -12.46 3.24 9.13
C PHE A 299 -11.56 4.20 9.91
N ASN A 300 -10.58 4.81 9.22
CA ASN A 300 -9.65 5.74 9.84
C ASN A 300 -10.06 7.18 9.51
N LEU A 301 -10.68 7.87 10.47
CA LEU A 301 -11.17 9.22 10.28
C LEU A 301 -10.09 10.24 10.59
N VAL A 302 -9.84 11.13 9.64
CA VAL A 302 -9.05 12.36 9.81
C VAL A 302 -10.01 13.51 10.09
N PHE A 303 -9.81 14.19 11.23
CA PHE A 303 -10.61 15.34 11.62
C PHE A 303 -9.83 16.36 12.44
N HIS A 304 -10.38 17.56 12.59
CA HIS A 304 -9.68 18.69 13.20
C HIS A 304 -10.58 19.54 14.11
N PRO A 305 -10.04 20.22 15.12
CA PRO A 305 -10.80 21.14 15.98
C PRO A 305 -10.92 22.55 15.35
N HIS A 306 -11.10 22.63 14.02
CA HIS A 306 -11.16 23.89 13.26
C HIS A 306 -12.59 24.35 12.92
N GLY A 307 -13.61 23.65 13.45
CA GLY A 307 -15.02 23.95 13.21
C GLY A 307 -15.50 23.53 11.81
N TRP A 308 -14.80 22.60 11.17
CA TRP A 308 -15.18 21.97 9.91
C TRP A 308 -16.19 20.84 10.11
N ILE A 309 -16.03 20.12 11.20
CA ILE A 309 -17.03 19.21 11.77
C ILE A 309 -17.18 19.57 13.25
N ARG A 310 -18.39 19.41 13.79
CA ARG A 310 -18.66 19.62 15.22
C ARG A 310 -18.48 18.32 16.01
N ASN A 311 -18.19 18.44 17.31
CA ASN A 311 -18.05 17.27 18.17
C ASN A 311 -19.35 16.49 18.37
N ASP A 312 -20.53 17.14 18.32
CA ASP A 312 -21.84 16.48 18.36
C ASP A 312 -22.10 15.62 17.11
N GLN A 313 -21.60 16.01 15.95
CA GLN A 313 -21.67 15.20 14.72
C GLN A 313 -20.80 13.95 14.81
N VAL A 314 -19.61 14.05 15.43
CA VAL A 314 -18.76 12.88 15.70
C VAL A 314 -19.42 11.96 16.73
N VAL A 315 -20.07 12.52 17.76
CA VAL A 315 -20.85 11.73 18.73
C VAL A 315 -22.05 11.03 18.06
N ASP A 316 -22.79 11.68 17.16
CA ASP A 316 -23.88 11.04 16.40
C ASP A 316 -23.34 9.91 15.49
N PHE A 317 -22.17 10.07 14.88
CA PHE A 317 -21.52 8.97 14.17
C PHE A 317 -21.23 7.77 15.09
N ILE A 318 -20.71 8.00 16.29
CA ILE A 318 -20.46 6.95 17.29
C ILE A 318 -21.77 6.26 17.69
N ASP A 319 -22.82 7.03 17.95
CA ASP A 319 -24.15 6.49 18.29
C ASP A 319 -24.73 5.64 17.17
N TYR A 320 -24.58 6.08 15.93
CA TYR A 320 -24.98 5.28 14.77
C TYR A 320 -24.20 3.97 14.69
N ALA A 321 -22.88 4.00 14.85
CA ALA A 321 -22.03 2.81 14.82
C ALA A 321 -22.47 1.79 15.89
N VAL A 322 -22.67 2.24 17.12
CA VAL A 322 -23.12 1.38 18.23
C VAL A 322 -24.53 0.85 18.00
N LYS A 323 -25.47 1.72 17.61
CA LYS A 323 -26.88 1.35 17.42
C LYS A 323 -27.08 0.37 16.27
N LYS A 324 -26.40 0.58 15.14
CA LYS A 324 -26.58 -0.22 13.93
C LYS A 324 -25.74 -1.49 13.93
N HIS A 325 -24.46 -1.38 14.30
CA HIS A 325 -23.49 -2.47 14.15
C HIS A 325 -23.12 -3.13 15.47
N GLY A 326 -23.33 -2.47 16.61
CA GLY A 326 -23.07 -3.01 17.93
C GLY A 326 -21.65 -3.57 18.06
N LYS A 327 -21.52 -4.80 18.54
CA LYS A 327 -20.23 -5.48 18.76
C LYS A 327 -19.38 -5.69 17.50
N LYS A 328 -19.97 -5.54 16.30
CA LYS A 328 -19.22 -5.66 15.04
C LYS A 328 -18.18 -4.55 14.88
N VAL A 329 -18.37 -3.40 15.53
CA VAL A 329 -17.44 -2.26 15.46
C VAL A 329 -16.66 -2.15 16.76
N LYS A 330 -15.33 -2.03 16.64
CA LYS A 330 -14.44 -1.72 17.76
C LYS A 330 -13.75 -0.39 17.53
N PHE A 331 -13.79 0.50 18.53
CA PHE A 331 -13.02 1.74 18.53
C PHE A 331 -11.63 1.46 19.10
N LEU A 332 -10.58 1.83 18.37
CA LEU A 332 -9.18 1.65 18.75
C LEU A 332 -8.36 2.91 18.46
N SER A 333 -7.33 3.17 19.27
CA SER A 333 -6.25 4.09 18.89
C SER A 333 -5.24 3.35 18.00
N PHE A 334 -4.37 4.07 17.29
CA PHE A 334 -3.33 3.43 16.47
C PHE A 334 -2.40 2.57 17.33
N LYS A 335 -2.10 3.00 18.57
CA LYS A 335 -1.33 2.20 19.53
C LYS A 335 -1.99 0.84 19.77
N GLU A 336 -3.29 0.82 20.05
CA GLU A 336 -4.01 -0.41 20.31
C GLU A 336 -4.14 -1.30 19.06
N ALA A 337 -4.33 -0.69 17.89
CA ALA A 337 -4.35 -1.42 16.62
C ALA A 337 -3.01 -2.11 16.34
N VAL A 338 -1.89 -1.41 16.56
CA VAL A 338 -0.53 -1.97 16.42
C VAL A 338 -0.26 -3.06 17.45
N ASP A 339 -0.66 -2.86 18.70
CA ASP A 339 -0.50 -3.88 19.74
C ASP A 339 -1.25 -5.17 19.37
N ARG A 340 -2.45 -5.05 18.78
CA ARG A 340 -3.24 -6.19 18.30
C ARG A 340 -2.65 -6.85 17.04
N LEU A 341 -2.19 -6.07 16.04
CA LEU A 341 -1.45 -6.61 14.89
C LEU A 341 -0.24 -7.41 15.37
N ASN A 342 0.58 -6.82 16.23
CA ASN A 342 1.80 -7.47 16.71
C ASN A 342 1.50 -8.72 17.54
N LYS A 343 0.48 -8.69 18.40
CA LYS A 343 0.13 -9.82 19.26
C LYS A 343 -0.60 -10.93 18.51
N ASN A 344 -1.67 -10.60 17.82
CA ASN A 344 -2.67 -11.56 17.34
C ASN A 344 -2.40 -12.03 15.92
N LEU A 345 -1.90 -11.14 15.04
CA LEU A 345 -1.53 -11.47 13.65
C LEU A 345 -0.09 -11.98 13.60
N LEU A 346 0.85 -11.26 14.21
CA LEU A 346 2.30 -11.51 14.08
C LEU A 346 2.93 -12.34 15.21
N GLU A 347 2.15 -12.80 16.20
CA GLU A 347 2.62 -13.65 17.32
C GLU A 347 3.82 -13.08 18.08
N GLY A 348 3.81 -11.77 18.32
CA GLY A 348 4.89 -11.06 19.01
C GLY A 348 6.12 -10.80 18.14
N GLN A 349 6.07 -11.07 16.84
CA GLN A 349 7.14 -10.81 15.88
C GLN A 349 6.79 -9.63 14.93
N PRO A 350 6.86 -8.38 15.41
CA PRO A 350 6.55 -7.19 14.60
C PRO A 350 7.38 -7.13 13.32
N LEU A 351 6.89 -6.42 12.30
CA LEU A 351 7.63 -6.15 11.06
C LEU A 351 9.06 -5.63 11.31
N ARG A 352 9.22 -4.89 12.41
CA ARG A 352 10.49 -4.29 12.83
C ARG A 352 11.16 -5.06 13.96
N THR A 353 12.50 -5.08 13.94
CA THR A 353 13.34 -5.47 15.07
C THR A 353 13.25 -4.44 16.19
N THR A 354 13.77 -4.74 17.38
CA THR A 354 13.85 -3.76 18.47
C THR A 354 14.68 -2.52 18.13
N LYS A 355 15.53 -2.60 17.09
CA LYS A 355 16.33 -1.49 16.55
C LYS A 355 15.67 -0.80 15.33
N GLY A 356 14.43 -1.13 15.00
CA GLY A 356 13.67 -0.49 13.92
C GLY A 356 13.90 -1.07 12.51
N GLY A 357 14.89 -1.93 12.30
CA GLY A 357 15.17 -2.57 11.00
C GLY A 357 14.24 -3.75 10.66
N ASP A 358 14.30 -4.25 9.42
CA ASP A 358 13.49 -5.37 8.92
C ASP A 358 13.68 -6.67 9.71
N ARG A 359 12.59 -7.26 10.20
CA ARG A 359 12.59 -8.56 10.86
C ARG A 359 12.46 -9.74 9.87
N GLY A 360 12.18 -9.47 8.59
CA GLY A 360 11.95 -10.53 7.60
C GLY A 360 10.54 -11.12 7.68
N VAL A 361 9.56 -10.33 8.14
CA VAL A 361 8.14 -10.69 8.11
C VAL A 361 7.50 -10.15 6.83
N ARG A 362 6.72 -10.98 6.13
CA ARG A 362 6.00 -10.60 4.92
C ARG A 362 4.54 -11.01 5.04
N LEU A 363 3.66 -10.14 4.56
CA LEU A 363 2.25 -10.45 4.37
C LEU A 363 2.13 -10.92 2.92
N VAL A 364 1.63 -12.13 2.72
CA VAL A 364 1.63 -12.82 1.42
C VAL A 364 0.41 -13.72 1.38
N ASP A 365 -0.36 -13.74 0.31
CA ASP A 365 -1.39 -14.78 0.13
C ASP A 365 -0.69 -16.07 -0.33
N LEU A 366 -0.41 -16.99 0.60
CA LEU A 366 0.44 -18.15 0.32
C LEU A 366 -0.28 -19.21 -0.49
N ASN A 367 -1.58 -19.38 -0.24
CA ASN A 367 -2.43 -20.44 -0.81
C ASN A 367 -3.35 -19.97 -1.95
N ASP A 368 -3.29 -18.68 -2.31
CA ASP A 368 -4.09 -18.03 -3.36
C ASP A 368 -5.61 -18.03 -3.06
N ASP A 369 -5.97 -17.80 -1.79
CA ASP A 369 -7.37 -17.78 -1.33
C ASP A 369 -7.98 -16.38 -1.21
N GLY A 370 -7.22 -15.34 -1.56
CA GLY A 370 -7.66 -13.94 -1.50
C GLY A 370 -7.53 -13.30 -0.12
N TYR A 371 -6.86 -13.94 0.84
CA TYR A 371 -6.54 -13.37 2.15
C TYR A 371 -5.02 -13.34 2.38
N LEU A 372 -4.55 -12.30 3.07
CA LEU A 372 -3.14 -12.19 3.43
C LEU A 372 -2.78 -13.14 4.58
N ASP A 373 -1.77 -13.97 4.36
CA ASP A 373 -1.11 -14.80 5.34
C ASP A 373 0.16 -14.14 5.89
N VAL A 374 0.75 -14.73 6.93
CA VAL A 374 1.98 -14.23 7.55
C VAL A 374 3.12 -15.20 7.26
N PHE A 375 4.14 -14.71 6.56
CA PHE A 375 5.43 -15.40 6.43
C PHE A 375 6.45 -14.78 7.38
N LYS A 376 7.10 -15.60 8.22
CA LYS A 376 8.21 -15.17 9.08
C LYS A 376 9.48 -15.89 8.65
N HIS A 377 10.53 -15.12 8.34
CA HIS A 377 11.83 -15.68 7.97
C HIS A 377 12.38 -16.64 9.05
N SER A 378 12.16 -16.30 10.33
CA SER A 378 12.42 -17.16 11.48
C SER A 378 11.12 -17.39 12.25
N GLY A 379 10.65 -18.63 12.37
CA GLY A 379 9.52 -18.96 13.24
C GLY A 379 8.19 -19.26 12.53
N GLY A 380 8.24 -19.84 11.32
CA GLY A 380 7.05 -20.41 10.67
C GLY A 380 6.26 -19.43 9.82
N CYS A 381 5.14 -19.92 9.27
CA CYS A 381 4.13 -19.09 8.62
C CYS A 381 2.79 -19.32 9.32
N ARG A 382 1.83 -18.43 9.09
CA ARG A 382 0.46 -18.57 9.56
C ARG A 382 -0.45 -18.38 8.37
N VAL A 383 -1.31 -19.36 8.11
CA VAL A 383 -2.29 -19.30 7.03
C VAL A 383 -3.67 -19.00 7.61
N TRP A 384 -4.38 -18.05 7.03
CA TRP A 384 -5.73 -17.73 7.44
C TRP A 384 -6.73 -18.71 6.84
N GLY A 385 -7.47 -19.43 7.69
CA GLY A 385 -8.45 -20.42 7.24
C GLY A 385 -9.86 -19.84 7.14
N GLN A 386 -10.44 -19.83 5.94
CA GLN A 386 -11.87 -19.59 5.71
C GLN A 386 -12.62 -20.92 5.52
N PRO A 387 -13.89 -21.04 5.98
CA PRO A 387 -14.71 -20.07 6.71
C PRO A 387 -14.49 -20.10 8.24
N ALA A 388 -13.51 -20.86 8.72
CA ALA A 388 -13.31 -21.07 10.16
C ALA A 388 -12.84 -19.81 10.90
N HIS A 389 -12.37 -18.78 10.19
CA HIS A 389 -11.78 -17.56 10.74
C HIS A 389 -10.71 -17.84 11.80
N THR A 390 -9.78 -18.76 11.48
CA THR A 390 -8.72 -19.18 12.39
C THR A 390 -7.37 -19.19 11.70
N TRP A 391 -6.33 -18.86 12.48
CA TRP A 391 -4.95 -19.02 12.05
C TRP A 391 -4.52 -20.49 12.16
N LYS A 392 -3.89 -21.00 11.11
CA LYS A 392 -3.18 -22.27 11.12
C LYS A 392 -1.69 -22.02 10.99
N ASP A 393 -0.93 -22.40 12.01
CA ASP A 393 0.52 -22.29 11.96
C ASP A 393 1.11 -23.45 11.17
N VAL A 394 2.07 -23.12 10.31
CA VAL A 394 2.80 -24.06 9.46
C VAL A 394 4.29 -23.76 9.58
N GLY A 395 5.14 -24.78 9.36
CA GLY A 395 6.58 -24.56 9.30
C GLY A 395 6.94 -23.57 8.19
N SER A 396 8.08 -22.89 8.31
CA SER A 396 8.69 -22.11 7.23
C SER A 396 9.87 -22.89 6.65
N PRO A 397 10.30 -22.61 5.41
CA PRO A 397 11.58 -23.13 4.95
C PRO A 397 12.69 -22.65 5.88
N ALA A 398 13.74 -23.46 6.04
CA ALA A 398 14.96 -22.99 6.70
C ALA A 398 15.67 -21.99 5.78
N LEU A 399 15.39 -20.71 5.98
CA LEU A 399 16.04 -19.64 5.23
C LEU A 399 17.25 -19.20 6.04
N SER A 400 18.46 -19.42 5.53
CA SER A 400 19.65 -18.95 6.24
C SER A 400 19.69 -17.43 6.23
N CYS A 401 19.76 -16.85 7.41
CA CYS A 401 19.87 -15.43 7.71
C CYS A 401 21.04 -14.77 6.96
N LYS A 402 20.71 -13.95 5.95
CA LYS A 402 21.52 -12.81 5.44
C LYS A 402 20.85 -12.09 4.25
N ALA A 403 20.04 -12.79 3.45
CA ALA A 403 19.30 -12.21 2.33
C ALA A 403 17.79 -12.45 2.50
N ASN A 404 17.00 -11.37 2.43
CA ASN A 404 15.55 -11.48 2.30
C ASN A 404 15.24 -12.31 1.04
N GLY A 405 14.35 -13.29 1.15
CA GLY A 405 13.96 -14.10 0.01
C GLY A 405 13.11 -13.32 -0.99
N SER A 406 13.23 -13.66 -2.26
CA SER A 406 12.37 -13.16 -3.34
C SER A 406 11.14 -14.04 -3.46
N PHE A 407 9.98 -13.43 -3.68
CA PHE A 407 8.70 -14.11 -3.80
C PHE A 407 8.18 -14.05 -5.23
N GLY A 408 7.45 -15.08 -5.65
CA GLY A 408 6.80 -15.16 -6.95
C GLY A 408 5.99 -16.43 -7.09
N VAL A 409 5.46 -16.70 -8.28
CA VAL A 409 4.71 -17.92 -8.60
C VAL A 409 5.51 -18.71 -9.63
N THR A 410 6.07 -19.85 -9.26
CA THR A 410 6.86 -20.69 -10.18
C THR A 410 6.10 -21.94 -10.61
N ARG A 411 4.82 -22.03 -10.29
CA ARG A 411 3.99 -23.22 -10.52
C ARG A 411 2.68 -22.82 -11.16
N THR A 412 2.19 -23.67 -12.05
CA THR A 412 0.90 -23.45 -12.74
C THR A 412 -0.31 -23.53 -11.83
N ASP A 413 -0.16 -24.02 -10.60
CA ASP A 413 -1.21 -24.04 -9.58
C ASP A 413 -1.29 -22.75 -8.76
N GLY A 414 -0.52 -21.71 -9.09
CA GLY A 414 -0.58 -20.40 -8.42
C GLY A 414 0.12 -20.32 -7.05
N ALA A 415 0.68 -21.45 -6.58
CA ALA A 415 1.30 -21.55 -5.27
C ALA A 415 2.46 -20.56 -5.10
N ALA A 416 2.45 -19.82 -3.97
CA ALA A 416 3.52 -18.89 -3.63
C ALA A 416 4.85 -19.64 -3.51
N THR A 417 5.90 -19.05 -4.08
CA THR A 417 7.27 -19.57 -4.03
C THR A 417 8.19 -18.52 -3.46
N VAL A 418 9.07 -18.95 -2.56
CA VAL A 418 10.13 -18.12 -1.98
C VAL A 418 11.49 -18.69 -2.33
N THR A 419 12.45 -17.82 -2.64
CA THR A 419 13.81 -18.23 -2.98
C THR A 419 14.88 -17.33 -2.36
N ASN A 420 16.03 -17.91 -2.04
CA ASN A 420 17.22 -17.19 -1.58
C ASN A 420 18.50 -18.03 -1.85
N ALA A 421 19.62 -17.63 -1.25
CA ALA A 421 20.89 -18.35 -1.34
C ALA A 421 20.86 -19.81 -0.83
N SER A 422 19.87 -20.18 -0.02
CA SER A 422 19.70 -21.53 0.51
C SER A 422 18.91 -22.45 -0.43
N GLY A 423 18.16 -21.90 -1.40
CA GLY A 423 17.33 -22.68 -2.33
C GLY A 423 16.02 -22.00 -2.72
N ALA A 424 15.03 -22.80 -3.12
CA ALA A 424 13.69 -22.34 -3.46
C ALA A 424 12.66 -23.34 -2.92
N TRP A 425 11.51 -22.83 -2.48
CA TRP A 425 10.42 -23.64 -1.93
C TRP A 425 9.07 -23.04 -2.35
N SER A 426 8.13 -23.91 -2.70
CA SER A 426 6.76 -23.53 -3.03
C SER A 426 5.79 -23.99 -1.92
N PHE A 427 4.75 -23.20 -1.69
CA PHE A 427 3.73 -23.45 -0.68
C PHE A 427 2.60 -24.30 -1.25
N VAL A 428 2.66 -25.62 -1.06
CA VAL A 428 1.72 -26.58 -1.63
C VAL A 428 0.99 -27.31 -0.51
N LYS A 429 -0.35 -27.30 -0.55
CA LYS A 429 -1.21 -28.01 0.43
C LYS A 429 -0.84 -27.68 1.89
N ASN A 430 -0.64 -26.40 2.20
CA ASN A 430 -0.24 -25.89 3.51
C ASN A 430 1.14 -26.37 4.00
N GLN A 431 2.06 -26.68 3.07
CA GLN A 431 3.42 -27.10 3.38
C GLN A 431 4.41 -26.47 2.40
N TRP A 432 5.60 -26.11 2.89
CA TRP A 432 6.69 -25.71 2.02
C TRP A 432 7.42 -26.94 1.49
N VAL A 433 7.39 -27.13 0.18
CA VAL A 433 8.11 -28.20 -0.52
C VAL A 433 9.23 -27.60 -1.35
N PRO A 434 10.40 -28.27 -1.46
CA PRO A 434 11.47 -27.78 -2.34
C PRO A 434 10.97 -27.58 -3.77
N ASP A 435 11.39 -26.49 -4.41
CA ASP A 435 11.22 -26.25 -5.84
C ASP A 435 12.52 -26.67 -6.56
N PRO A 436 12.61 -27.90 -7.10
CA PRO A 436 13.85 -28.39 -7.70
C PRO A 436 14.21 -27.65 -9.00
N ALA A 437 13.23 -27.10 -9.71
CA ALA A 437 13.47 -26.37 -10.96
C ALA A 437 14.21 -25.06 -10.69
N LEU A 438 13.83 -24.35 -9.63
CA LEU A 438 14.44 -23.06 -9.28
C LEU A 438 15.64 -23.20 -8.32
N ALA A 439 15.65 -24.18 -7.41
CA ALA A 439 16.60 -24.20 -6.29
C ALA A 439 18.08 -24.18 -6.72
N GLY A 440 18.45 -24.92 -7.77
CA GLY A 440 19.82 -24.95 -8.28
C GLY A 440 20.26 -23.61 -8.89
N LEU A 441 19.37 -23.00 -9.70
CA LEU A 441 19.60 -21.70 -10.31
C LEU A 441 19.68 -20.60 -9.25
N ALA A 442 18.74 -20.56 -8.32
CA ALA A 442 18.70 -19.57 -7.25
C ALA A 442 19.97 -19.57 -6.39
N LYS A 443 20.48 -20.74 -6.00
CA LYS A 443 21.76 -20.87 -5.28
C LYS A 443 22.92 -20.29 -6.09
N LYS A 444 22.99 -20.63 -7.38
CA LYS A 444 24.05 -20.15 -8.29
C LYS A 444 24.01 -18.63 -8.47
N LEU A 445 22.83 -18.05 -8.63
CA LEU A 445 22.66 -16.61 -8.84
C LEU A 445 22.90 -15.84 -7.54
N SER A 446 22.35 -16.30 -6.42
CA SER A 446 22.53 -15.66 -5.11
C SER A 446 24.00 -15.63 -4.66
N ALA A 447 24.81 -16.60 -5.08
CA ALA A 447 26.26 -16.62 -4.81
C ALA A 447 27.04 -15.52 -5.56
N GLN A 448 26.42 -14.83 -6.52
CA GLN A 448 27.04 -13.74 -7.28
C GLN A 448 26.82 -12.37 -6.63
N ASP A 449 26.29 -12.32 -5.39
CA ASP A 449 26.00 -11.08 -4.65
C ASP A 449 25.09 -10.11 -5.44
N GLY A 450 24.12 -10.68 -6.15
CA GLY A 450 23.16 -9.96 -6.98
C GLY A 450 21.75 -9.88 -6.40
N THR A 451 20.93 -9.02 -6.99
CA THR A 451 19.49 -8.94 -6.72
C THR A 451 18.74 -9.91 -7.63
N LEU A 452 17.83 -10.69 -7.06
CA LEU A 452 16.93 -11.60 -7.78
C LEU A 452 15.48 -11.13 -7.61
N ARG A 453 14.72 -11.08 -8.69
CA ARG A 453 13.26 -10.90 -8.69
C ARG A 453 12.60 -12.04 -9.45
N LEU A 454 11.41 -12.44 -9.02
CA LEU A 454 10.56 -13.37 -9.75
C LEU A 454 9.42 -12.56 -10.35
N ARG A 455 9.26 -12.61 -11.67
CA ARG A 455 8.21 -11.87 -12.37
C ARG A 455 7.77 -12.63 -13.61
N ASP A 456 6.46 -12.79 -13.77
CA ASP A 456 5.84 -13.38 -14.95
C ASP A 456 5.77 -12.30 -16.05
N ILE A 457 6.74 -12.34 -16.96
CA ILE A 457 6.88 -11.31 -18.01
C ILE A 457 6.15 -11.70 -19.30
N ASN A 458 5.80 -12.98 -19.45
CA ASN A 458 5.15 -13.51 -20.64
C ASN A 458 3.66 -13.82 -20.44
N GLN A 459 3.18 -13.74 -19.18
CA GLN A 459 1.80 -13.98 -18.73
C GLN A 459 1.32 -15.42 -18.86
N ASP A 460 2.22 -16.38 -18.70
CA ASP A 460 1.89 -17.81 -18.69
C ASP A 460 1.50 -18.34 -17.29
N GLY A 461 1.50 -17.48 -16.29
CA GLY A 461 1.22 -17.80 -14.89
C GLY A 461 2.43 -18.33 -14.12
N ARG A 462 3.63 -18.29 -14.71
CA ARG A 462 4.88 -18.69 -14.08
C ARG A 462 5.94 -17.60 -14.24
N CYS A 463 6.49 -17.17 -13.12
CA CYS A 463 7.56 -16.20 -13.10
C CYS A 463 8.82 -16.67 -13.82
N GLU A 464 9.35 -15.80 -14.67
CA GLU A 464 10.75 -15.75 -15.02
C GLU A 464 11.63 -15.30 -13.83
N VAL A 465 12.91 -15.63 -13.91
CA VAL A 465 13.94 -15.21 -12.94
C VAL A 465 14.73 -14.06 -13.53
N LEU A 466 14.65 -12.89 -12.89
CA LEU A 466 15.41 -11.70 -13.24
C LEU A 466 16.56 -11.55 -12.24
N HIS A 467 17.80 -11.47 -12.73
CA HIS A 467 18.97 -11.33 -11.87
C HIS A 467 19.93 -10.25 -12.36
N THR A 468 20.37 -9.39 -11.44
CA THR A 468 21.45 -8.40 -11.66
C THR A 468 22.53 -8.51 -10.60
N SER A 469 23.79 -8.54 -11.01
CA SER A 469 24.96 -8.38 -10.13
C SER A 469 25.99 -7.45 -10.79
N GLY A 470 26.22 -6.27 -10.20
CA GLY A 470 27.03 -5.23 -10.83
C GLY A 470 26.49 -4.86 -12.22
N GLN A 471 27.31 -5.07 -13.26
CA GLN A 471 26.96 -4.84 -14.68
C GLN A 471 26.49 -6.12 -15.40
N GLN A 472 26.33 -7.22 -14.65
CA GLN A 472 25.79 -8.47 -15.19
C GLN A 472 24.29 -8.49 -15.00
N GLU A 473 23.59 -8.85 -16.07
CA GLU A 473 22.15 -9.07 -16.07
C GLU A 473 21.84 -10.37 -16.81
N SER A 474 20.87 -11.12 -16.30
CA SER A 474 20.41 -12.37 -16.90
C SER A 474 18.95 -12.61 -16.57
N LEU A 475 18.18 -12.99 -17.59
CA LEU A 475 16.83 -13.51 -17.42
C LEU A 475 16.79 -15.01 -17.72
N TYR A 476 15.90 -15.71 -17.03
CA TYR A 476 15.65 -17.13 -17.25
C TYR A 476 14.15 -17.41 -17.29
N ALA A 477 13.72 -18.20 -18.26
CA ALA A 477 12.35 -18.71 -18.34
C ALA A 477 12.34 -20.21 -18.11
N PHE A 478 11.24 -20.73 -17.57
CA PHE A 478 11.08 -22.17 -17.40
C PHE A 478 10.79 -22.82 -18.75
N ASP A 479 11.62 -23.78 -19.15
CA ASP A 479 11.38 -24.59 -20.33
C ASP A 479 10.73 -25.92 -19.94
N GLN A 480 9.52 -26.15 -20.46
CA GLN A 480 8.73 -27.35 -20.19
C GLN A 480 9.44 -28.62 -20.66
N GLN A 481 10.19 -28.56 -21.77
CA GLN A 481 10.82 -29.75 -22.36
C GLN A 481 11.97 -30.26 -21.51
N SER A 482 12.86 -29.37 -21.07
CA SER A 482 13.98 -29.69 -20.20
C SER A 482 13.63 -29.72 -18.71
N SER A 483 12.42 -29.27 -18.35
CA SER A 483 11.96 -29.12 -16.95
C SER A 483 12.92 -28.28 -16.10
N ALA A 484 13.50 -27.24 -16.70
CA ALA A 484 14.52 -26.41 -16.09
C ALA A 484 14.40 -24.95 -16.54
N TYR A 485 14.93 -24.03 -15.73
CA TYR A 485 15.08 -22.64 -16.15
C TYR A 485 16.23 -22.50 -17.15
N VAL A 486 15.91 -22.01 -18.34
CA VAL A 486 16.86 -21.74 -19.43
C VAL A 486 17.09 -20.26 -19.56
N LYS A 487 18.35 -19.88 -19.82
CA LYS A 487 18.73 -18.47 -19.97
C LYS A 487 18.11 -17.91 -21.25
N LEU A 488 17.44 -16.77 -21.14
CA LEU A 488 16.89 -16.04 -22.28
C LEU A 488 18.02 -15.31 -23.04
N PRO A 489 17.88 -15.11 -24.37
CA PRO A 489 18.94 -14.53 -25.21
C PRO A 489 19.02 -12.99 -25.12
N TYR A 490 18.21 -12.35 -24.27
CA TYR A 490 18.15 -10.90 -24.10
C TYR A 490 18.17 -10.50 -22.62
N THR A 491 18.29 -9.19 -22.41
CA THR A 491 18.24 -8.48 -21.13
C THR A 491 17.03 -7.54 -21.10
N LEU A 492 16.65 -7.04 -19.93
CA LEU A 492 15.64 -6.00 -19.68
C LEU A 492 15.91 -4.78 -20.54
N THR A 493 17.18 -4.40 -20.63
CA THR A 493 17.63 -3.29 -21.46
C THR A 493 18.93 -3.67 -22.17
N PRO A 494 19.25 -3.07 -23.34
CA PRO A 494 20.51 -3.31 -24.04
C PRO A 494 21.77 -3.04 -23.19
N GLU A 495 21.63 -2.25 -22.13
CA GLU A 495 22.74 -1.71 -21.35
C GLU A 495 22.93 -2.35 -19.97
N ARG A 496 22.14 -3.37 -19.62
CA ARG A 496 22.30 -4.19 -18.40
C ARG A 496 22.22 -3.36 -17.11
N LEU A 497 21.10 -2.69 -16.95
CA LEU A 497 20.89 -1.66 -15.94
C LEU A 497 20.56 -2.24 -14.55
N PRO A 498 20.89 -1.54 -13.45
CA PRO A 498 20.61 -2.02 -12.10
C PRO A 498 19.10 -2.05 -11.80
N LEU A 499 18.61 -3.18 -11.27
CA LEU A 499 17.17 -3.38 -10.94
C LEU A 499 16.58 -2.32 -10.00
N LYS A 500 17.41 -1.66 -9.17
CA LYS A 500 16.95 -0.62 -8.24
C LYS A 500 16.28 0.54 -8.97
N ALA A 501 16.77 0.87 -10.18
CA ALA A 501 16.26 1.95 -11.01
C ALA A 501 15.35 1.44 -12.15
N VAL A 502 14.80 0.22 -12.03
CA VAL A 502 13.81 -0.35 -12.95
C VAL A 502 12.44 -0.41 -12.27
N ARG A 503 11.39 -0.10 -13.03
CA ARG A 503 9.98 -0.31 -12.70
C ARG A 503 9.31 -1.01 -13.88
N PHE A 504 8.38 -1.91 -13.56
CA PHE A 504 7.58 -2.64 -14.53
C PHE A 504 6.20 -2.00 -14.55
N VAL A 505 5.81 -1.48 -15.71
CA VAL A 505 4.58 -0.70 -15.87
C VAL A 505 3.99 -1.01 -17.22
N ASP A 506 2.73 -1.41 -17.29
CA ASP A 506 2.00 -1.53 -18.56
C ASP A 506 1.65 -0.12 -19.09
N VAL A 507 2.55 0.47 -19.89
CA VAL A 507 2.43 1.85 -20.38
C VAL A 507 1.47 1.91 -21.57
N ASN A 508 1.41 0.86 -22.38
CA ASN A 508 0.54 0.80 -23.56
C ASN A 508 -0.85 0.17 -23.29
N ALA A 509 -1.11 -0.28 -22.05
CA ALA A 509 -2.33 -0.96 -21.64
C ALA A 509 -2.61 -2.24 -22.43
N ASP A 510 -1.57 -2.96 -22.89
CA ASP A 510 -1.70 -4.23 -23.60
C ASP A 510 -1.79 -5.45 -22.65
N GLY A 511 -1.73 -5.17 -21.36
CA GLY A 511 -1.73 -6.12 -20.27
C GLY A 511 -0.33 -6.45 -19.79
N ARG A 512 0.73 -6.26 -20.58
CA ARG A 512 2.09 -6.73 -20.29
C ARG A 512 2.95 -5.63 -19.71
N ASP A 513 3.87 -6.02 -18.85
CA ASP A 513 4.77 -5.08 -18.21
C ASP A 513 5.84 -4.54 -19.17
N ASP A 514 5.86 -3.23 -19.37
CA ASP A 514 6.96 -2.51 -20.01
C ASP A 514 8.03 -2.13 -18.99
N VAL A 515 9.24 -1.81 -19.47
CA VAL A 515 10.35 -1.39 -18.61
C VAL A 515 10.45 0.12 -18.60
N VAL A 516 10.35 0.70 -17.41
CA VAL A 516 10.67 2.10 -17.14
C VAL A 516 11.98 2.15 -16.33
N PHE A 517 12.96 2.89 -16.83
CA PHE A 517 14.25 3.10 -16.19
C PHE A 517 14.61 4.58 -16.09
N SER A 518 15.19 5.00 -14.96
CA SER A 518 15.76 6.35 -14.87
C SER A 518 16.74 6.49 -13.70
N ASN A 519 17.97 6.93 -13.99
CA ASN A 519 19.00 7.26 -13.01
C ASN A 519 19.75 8.57 -13.40
N HIS A 520 20.87 8.83 -12.72
CA HIS A 520 21.69 10.03 -12.93
C HIS A 520 22.47 10.05 -14.25
N GLU A 521 22.59 8.92 -14.95
CA GLU A 521 23.31 8.82 -16.23
C GLU A 521 22.36 8.88 -17.42
N ARG A 522 21.19 8.25 -17.31
CA ARG A 522 20.26 8.05 -18.42
C ARG A 522 18.83 7.72 -17.96
N TYR A 523 17.94 7.65 -18.93
CA TYR A 523 16.56 7.22 -18.75
C TYR A 523 16.05 6.48 -19.98
N GLY A 524 15.00 5.67 -19.80
CA GLY A 524 14.25 5.14 -20.93
C GLY A 524 12.99 4.36 -20.57
N VAL A 525 12.17 4.13 -21.60
CA VAL A 525 10.94 3.33 -21.58
C VAL A 525 10.96 2.40 -22.79
N TRP A 526 10.85 1.09 -22.56
CA TRP A 526 10.86 0.08 -23.61
C TRP A 526 9.65 -0.84 -23.48
N LEU A 527 8.92 -1.04 -24.59
CA LEU A 527 7.74 -1.90 -24.62
C LEU A 527 8.11 -3.37 -24.77
N PHE A 528 7.40 -4.24 -24.05
CA PHE A 528 7.59 -5.67 -24.18
C PHE A 528 7.06 -6.16 -25.53
N SER A 529 7.96 -6.63 -26.38
CA SER A 529 7.62 -7.09 -27.74
C SER A 529 7.34 -8.60 -27.81
N GLY A 530 7.63 -9.34 -26.74
CA GLY A 530 7.37 -10.78 -26.61
C GLY A 530 8.57 -11.57 -26.09
N ILE A 531 8.31 -12.79 -25.61
CA ILE A 531 9.30 -13.63 -24.90
C ILE A 531 10.55 -14.02 -25.72
N ARG A 532 10.58 -13.80 -27.04
CA ARG A 532 11.78 -14.03 -27.87
C ARG A 532 12.65 -12.79 -28.05
N SER A 533 12.05 -11.62 -27.98
CA SER A 533 12.69 -10.33 -28.26
C SER A 533 12.82 -9.43 -27.03
N GLY A 534 12.10 -9.73 -25.94
CA GLY A 534 12.08 -8.93 -24.72
C GLY A 534 11.52 -7.52 -24.97
N TRP A 535 12.07 -6.55 -24.27
CA TRP A 535 11.73 -5.13 -24.39
C TRP A 535 12.49 -4.45 -25.53
N SER A 536 12.24 -4.88 -26.77
CA SER A 536 12.98 -4.43 -27.96
C SER A 536 12.43 -3.15 -28.62
N THR A 537 11.27 -2.66 -28.18
CA THR A 537 10.64 -1.46 -28.77
C THR A 537 10.92 -0.25 -27.89
N ASP A 538 11.78 0.66 -28.35
CA ASP A 538 12.08 1.91 -27.64
C ASP A 538 10.97 2.94 -27.88
N VAL A 539 10.46 3.51 -26.80
CA VAL A 539 9.46 4.58 -26.80
C VAL A 539 10.09 5.93 -26.52
N LEU A 540 11.01 5.95 -25.55
CA LEU A 540 11.72 7.13 -25.11
C LEU A 540 13.02 6.66 -24.47
N ALA A 541 14.17 7.16 -24.92
CA ALA A 541 15.44 6.94 -24.23
C ALA A 541 16.39 8.13 -24.43
N GLY A 542 17.28 8.36 -23.46
CA GLY A 542 18.23 9.46 -23.54
C GLY A 542 19.29 9.44 -22.44
N LYS A 543 20.40 10.15 -22.68
CA LYS A 543 21.38 10.48 -21.65
C LYS A 543 20.89 11.67 -20.84
N ARG A 544 21.16 11.67 -19.54
CA ARG A 544 20.80 12.77 -18.63
C ARG A 544 21.46 14.07 -19.08
N GLY A 545 20.68 15.15 -19.18
CA GLY A 545 21.14 16.47 -19.60
C GLY A 545 21.29 16.65 -21.12
N ALA A 546 20.86 15.68 -21.92
CA ALA A 546 20.87 15.79 -23.38
C ALA A 546 19.64 16.56 -23.91
N LYS A 547 18.55 16.61 -23.14
CA LYS A 547 17.35 17.42 -23.42
C LYS A 547 17.09 18.38 -22.26
N LYS A 548 16.07 19.22 -22.41
CA LYS A 548 15.57 20.02 -21.29
C LYS A 548 14.95 19.10 -20.24
N ALA A 549 15.02 19.48 -18.97
CA ALA A 549 14.59 18.64 -17.86
C ALA A 549 13.12 18.18 -17.99
N GLU A 550 12.24 19.04 -18.50
CA GLU A 550 10.83 18.74 -18.76
C GLU A 550 10.62 17.65 -19.83
N ASP A 551 11.56 17.49 -20.76
CA ASP A 551 11.52 16.50 -21.84
C ASP A 551 12.24 15.18 -21.47
N GLU A 552 12.83 15.13 -20.28
CA GLU A 552 13.46 13.94 -19.73
C GLU A 552 12.55 13.26 -18.71
N LEU A 553 12.72 11.95 -18.56
CA LEU A 553 12.09 11.23 -17.46
C LEU A 553 12.82 11.58 -16.17
N PRO A 554 12.14 12.05 -15.11
CA PRO A 554 12.78 12.27 -13.82
C PRO A 554 13.40 10.97 -13.30
N MET A 555 14.45 11.09 -12.47
CA MET A 555 15.16 9.92 -11.94
C MET A 555 14.22 9.06 -11.10
N LEU A 556 14.33 7.74 -11.20
CA LEU A 556 13.71 6.81 -10.24
C LEU A 556 14.60 6.70 -8.99
N VAL A 557 15.91 6.71 -9.20
CA VAL A 557 16.95 6.62 -8.17
C VAL A 557 17.96 7.75 -8.37
N ARG A 558 18.29 8.44 -7.28
CA ARG A 558 19.24 9.56 -7.24
C ARG A 558 20.70 9.09 -7.37
N PRO A 559 21.67 10.00 -7.63
CA PRO A 559 23.08 9.64 -7.72
C PRO A 559 23.65 8.94 -6.48
N ASP A 560 23.15 9.30 -5.29
CA ASP A 560 23.52 8.67 -4.01
C ASP A 560 22.82 7.31 -3.77
N GLY A 561 22.01 6.87 -4.72
CA GLY A 561 21.26 5.63 -4.63
C GLY A 561 19.92 5.74 -3.91
N THR A 562 19.50 6.91 -3.41
CA THR A 562 18.22 7.08 -2.70
C THR A 562 17.02 7.08 -3.66
N ASP A 563 15.86 6.68 -3.17
CA ASP A 563 14.58 6.70 -3.89
C ASP A 563 14.17 8.14 -4.23
N ASN A 564 13.69 8.40 -5.46
CA ASN A 564 13.34 9.75 -5.89
C ASN A 564 11.82 10.05 -5.89
N GLY A 565 11.02 9.22 -5.23
CA GLY A 565 9.60 9.47 -4.99
C GLY A 565 8.68 9.01 -6.13
N PHE A 566 9.08 8.00 -6.90
CA PHE A 566 8.32 7.52 -8.05
C PHE A 566 7.16 6.59 -7.68
N PHE A 567 6.01 6.79 -8.32
CA PHE A 567 4.89 5.86 -8.30
C PHE A 567 4.05 5.93 -9.58
N VAL A 568 3.16 4.95 -9.78
CA VAL A 568 2.21 4.90 -10.89
C VAL A 568 0.80 5.06 -10.35
N HIS A 569 0.01 5.94 -10.96
CA HIS A 569 -1.39 6.16 -10.60
C HIS A 569 -2.12 6.75 -11.82
N SER A 570 -3.44 6.53 -11.96
CA SER A 570 -4.28 7.17 -13.01
C SER A 570 -3.66 7.24 -14.42
N SER A 571 -3.03 6.16 -14.91
CA SER A 571 -2.35 6.10 -16.22
C SER A 571 -1.24 7.16 -16.42
N HIS A 572 -0.54 7.49 -15.35
CA HIS A 572 0.59 8.40 -15.32
C HIS A 572 1.72 7.82 -14.48
N LEU A 573 2.94 8.19 -14.85
CA LEU A 573 4.12 8.11 -14.00
C LEU A 573 4.18 9.39 -13.16
N PHE A 574 4.37 9.27 -11.85
CA PHE A 574 4.44 10.40 -10.92
C PHE A 574 5.75 10.42 -10.14
N TRP A 575 6.18 11.63 -9.78
CA TRP A 575 7.22 11.89 -8.80
C TRP A 575 6.73 12.92 -7.79
N GLN A 576 6.93 12.62 -6.50
CA GLN A 576 6.72 13.55 -5.40
C GLN A 576 7.99 13.57 -4.55
N ASN A 577 8.68 14.70 -4.49
CA ASN A 577 9.89 14.87 -3.68
C ASN A 577 10.12 16.36 -3.35
N GLU A 578 11.27 16.67 -2.76
CA GLU A 578 11.59 18.03 -2.30
C GLU A 578 11.73 19.07 -3.42
N ASP A 579 11.82 18.63 -4.67
CA ASP A 579 11.96 19.48 -5.85
C ASP A 579 10.61 19.73 -6.55
N THR A 580 9.53 19.01 -6.19
CA THR A 580 8.24 19.08 -6.90
C THR A 580 7.24 20.06 -6.31
N ALA A 581 7.55 20.67 -5.17
CA ALA A 581 6.59 21.45 -4.41
C ALA A 581 6.13 22.76 -5.06
N GLU A 582 6.88 23.29 -6.02
CA GLU A 582 6.47 24.47 -6.81
C GLU A 582 5.66 24.10 -8.06
N LEU A 583 5.52 22.80 -8.36
CA LEU A 583 4.74 22.33 -9.50
C LEU A 583 3.23 22.30 -9.19
N PRO A 584 2.37 22.41 -10.22
CA PRO A 584 0.96 22.10 -10.08
C PRO A 584 0.76 20.73 -9.43
N ASP A 585 -0.24 20.61 -8.55
CA ASP A 585 -0.52 19.38 -7.80
C ASP A 585 0.65 18.85 -6.94
N LEU A 586 1.74 19.61 -6.75
CA LEU A 586 2.96 19.26 -6.01
C LEU A 586 3.72 18.05 -6.55
N VAL A 587 3.47 17.67 -7.80
CA VAL A 587 4.03 16.47 -8.43
C VAL A 587 4.58 16.79 -9.80
N ASP A 588 5.63 16.08 -10.17
CA ASP A 588 5.98 15.91 -11.58
C ASP A 588 5.21 14.68 -12.10
N ARG A 589 4.65 14.78 -13.31
CA ARG A 589 3.91 13.68 -13.95
C ARG A 589 4.23 13.55 -15.44
N ARG A 590 4.19 12.32 -15.94
CA ARG A 590 4.24 11.98 -17.37
C ARG A 590 3.06 11.06 -17.70
N SER A 591 2.20 11.46 -18.64
CA SER A 591 1.08 10.62 -19.06
C SER A 591 1.59 9.45 -19.90
N PHE A 592 0.92 8.31 -19.84
CA PHE A 592 1.24 7.17 -20.70
C PHE A 592 1.15 7.55 -22.18
N ARG A 593 0.16 8.39 -22.54
CA ARG A 593 0.00 8.92 -23.89
C ARG A 593 1.22 9.72 -24.37
N TRP A 594 1.70 10.65 -23.54
CA TRP A 594 2.89 11.45 -23.85
C TRP A 594 4.13 10.59 -24.04
N LEU A 595 4.30 9.56 -23.19
CA LEU A 595 5.39 8.59 -23.33
C LEU A 595 5.32 7.91 -24.70
N LEU A 596 4.18 7.31 -25.05
CA LEU A 596 3.98 6.57 -26.30
C LEU A 596 4.16 7.44 -27.57
N GLN A 597 4.10 8.77 -27.45
CA GLN A 597 4.38 9.71 -28.54
C GLN A 597 5.86 10.14 -28.62
N GLY A 598 6.75 9.51 -27.84
CA GLY A 598 8.18 9.82 -27.79
C GLY A 598 8.51 11.07 -26.99
N GLY A 599 7.64 11.44 -26.05
CA GLY A 599 7.81 12.61 -25.21
C GLY A 599 7.61 13.94 -25.93
N LYS A 600 6.84 13.96 -27.01
CA LYS A 600 6.48 15.19 -27.74
C LYS A 600 5.32 15.90 -27.03
N PRO A 601 5.30 17.24 -26.99
CA PRO A 601 4.18 17.99 -26.41
C PRO A 601 2.85 17.58 -27.07
N GLU A 602 1.80 17.47 -26.27
CA GLU A 602 0.43 17.20 -26.72
C GLU A 602 -0.18 18.36 -27.51
#